data_AF-A0A5K1DJK0-F1
#
_entry.id   AF-A0A5K1DJK0-F1
#
_cell.length_a   1.000
_cell.length_b   1.000
_cell.length_c   1.000
_cell.angle_alpha   90.00
_cell.angle_beta   90.00
_cell.angle_gamma   90.00
#
_symmetry.space_group_name_H-M   'P 1'
#
loop_
_entity.id
_entity.type
_entity.pdbx_description
1 polymer ?
#
loop_
_entity_poly.entity_id
_entity_poly.type
_entity_poly.pdbx_seq_one_letter_code
_entity_poly.pdbx_strand_id
1 'polypeptide(L)'
;DCTIFAKVDMKDMAYGYITAQGRDKNNSSFGSAFVFSHSKVFGTGPVFLGRAWRPYSRVIFYRTYMSDVIVPAGWDSWNQPT
;
A
#
# COMPACT_ATOMS: atom_id res chain seq x y z
N ASP A 1 10.85 12.93 7.49
CA ASP A 1 9.71 13.23 6.60
C ASP A 1 9.92 12.64 5.23
N CYS A 2 9.13 11.61 4.90
CA CYS A 2 9.08 11.00 3.58
C CYS A 2 7.72 11.34 2.93
N THR A 3 7.76 11.83 1.69
CA THR A 3 6.55 12.17 0.92
C THR A 3 6.31 11.13 -0.16
N ILE A 4 5.10 10.58 -0.20
CA ILE A 4 4.63 9.67 -1.24
C ILE A 4 3.58 10.42 -2.06
N PHE A 5 3.90 10.68 -3.33
CA PHE A 5 2.96 11.26 -4.29
C PHE A 5 2.35 10.17 -5.17
N ALA A 6 1.06 9.86 -4.96
CA ALA A 6 0.34 8.85 -5.73
C ALA A 6 -0.30 9.46 -6.98
N LYS A 7 0.38 9.32 -8.12
CA LYS A 7 -0.14 9.77 -9.42
C LYS A 7 -0.85 8.62 -10.13
N VAL A 8 -2.14 8.80 -10.38
CA VAL A 8 -2.97 7.90 -11.18
C VAL A 8 -3.55 8.72 -12.34
N ASP A 9 -3.45 8.18 -13.56
CA ASP A 9 -4.14 8.72 -14.73
C ASP A 9 -5.49 8.00 -14.87
N MET A 10 -6.57 8.77 -14.78
CA MET A 10 -7.94 8.25 -14.76
C MET A 10 -8.43 7.75 -16.12
N LYS A 11 -7.62 7.86 -17.17
CA LYS A 11 -8.00 7.40 -18.53
C LYS A 11 -8.41 5.94 -18.59
N ASP A 12 -7.88 5.11 -17.69
CA ASP A 12 -8.15 3.67 -17.67
C ASP A 12 -9.09 3.22 -16.54
N MET A 13 -9.71 4.17 -15.79
CA MET A 13 -10.54 3.88 -14.58
C MET A 13 -9.89 2.90 -13.58
N ALA A 14 -8.57 2.84 -13.53
CA ALA A 14 -7.85 1.89 -12.68
C ALA A 14 -7.42 2.53 -11.36
N TYR A 15 -7.64 1.81 -10.25
CA TYR A 15 -7.03 2.17 -8.97
C TYR A 15 -5.51 1.95 -9.02
N GLY A 16 -4.75 2.86 -8.41
CA GLY A 16 -3.32 2.65 -8.16
C GLY A 16 -3.05 1.83 -6.89
N TYR A 17 -1.80 1.39 -6.71
CA TYR A 17 -1.34 0.70 -5.49
C TYR A 17 0.03 1.25 -5.07
N ILE A 18 0.15 1.71 -3.83
CA ILE A 18 1.44 2.22 -3.32
C ILE A 18 2.44 1.08 -3.09
N THR A 19 1.95 -0.08 -2.63
CA THR A 19 2.82 -1.22 -2.28
C THR A 19 2.35 -2.55 -2.85
N ALA A 20 3.31 -3.44 -3.10
CA ALA A 20 3.10 -4.83 -3.49
C ALA A 20 4.18 -5.70 -2.82
N GLN A 21 4.11 -5.84 -1.49
CA GLN A 21 5.17 -6.50 -0.73
C GLN A 21 5.13 -8.03 -0.92
N GLY A 22 6.30 -8.60 -1.21
CA GLY A 22 6.44 -9.96 -1.73
C GLY A 22 6.85 -11.01 -0.72
N ARG A 23 6.59 -10.82 0.58
CA ARG A 23 6.95 -11.83 1.58
C ARG A 23 6.12 -13.10 1.39
N ASP A 24 6.80 -14.21 1.21
CA ASP A 24 6.25 -15.52 0.84
C ASP A 24 6.32 -16.56 1.97
N LYS A 25 6.98 -16.24 3.09
CA LYS A 25 7.18 -17.15 4.23
C LYS A 25 6.82 -16.49 5.56
N ASN A 26 6.25 -17.28 6.47
CA ASN A 26 5.85 -16.83 7.81
C ASN A 26 7.01 -16.76 8.82
N ASN A 27 8.23 -17.13 8.45
CA ASN A 27 9.29 -17.32 9.43
C ASN A 27 9.72 -15.99 10.09
N SER A 28 10.04 -16.07 11.38
CA SER A 28 10.52 -14.95 12.19
C SER A 28 12.00 -14.62 11.96
N SER A 29 12.81 -15.61 11.58
CA SER A 29 14.26 -15.47 11.39
C SER A 29 14.68 -14.58 10.21
N PHE A 30 13.79 -14.32 9.26
CA PHE A 30 14.04 -13.54 8.03
C PHE A 30 12.83 -12.67 7.64
N GLY A 31 12.05 -12.22 8.62
CA GLY A 31 10.81 -11.51 8.34
C GLY A 31 11.03 -10.11 7.75
N SER A 32 10.92 -9.97 6.43
CA SER A 32 10.93 -8.66 5.76
C SER A 32 9.58 -7.95 5.85
N ALA A 33 9.61 -6.61 5.79
CA ALA A 33 8.44 -5.74 5.72
C ALA A 33 8.81 -4.41 5.06
N PHE A 34 7.83 -3.68 4.55
CA PHE A 34 7.99 -2.26 4.25
C PHE A 34 7.44 -1.43 5.40
N VAL A 35 8.21 -0.46 5.88
CA VAL A 35 7.81 0.43 6.97
C VAL A 35 7.96 1.88 6.51
N PHE A 36 6.83 2.58 6.41
CA PHE A 36 6.77 4.02 6.14
C PHE A 36 6.49 4.72 7.46
N SER A 37 7.48 5.43 7.99
CA SER A 37 7.41 6.10 9.29
C SER A 37 7.50 7.61 9.13
N HIS A 38 6.61 8.34 9.80
CA HIS A 38 6.56 9.81 9.75
C HIS A 38 6.50 10.32 8.30
N SER A 39 5.54 9.78 7.54
CA SER A 39 5.36 10.05 6.12
C SER A 39 4.10 10.89 5.83
N LYS A 40 3.98 11.37 4.59
CA LYS A 40 2.77 11.99 4.06
C LYS A 40 2.40 11.33 2.73
N VAL A 41 1.13 10.98 2.55
CA VAL A 41 0.59 10.42 1.31
C VAL A 41 -0.48 11.36 0.76
N PHE A 42 -0.27 11.81 -0.48
CA PHE A 42 -1.21 12.64 -1.24
C PHE A 42 -0.99 12.42 -2.74
N GLY A 43 -1.81 13.00 -3.61
CA GLY A 43 -1.66 12.79 -5.06
C GLY A 43 -2.91 13.11 -5.87
N THR A 44 -3.05 12.46 -7.01
CA THR A 44 -4.24 12.59 -7.87
C THR A 44 -5.30 11.53 -7.58
N GLY A 45 -4.91 10.37 -7.01
CA GLY A 45 -5.82 9.29 -6.62
C GLY A 45 -6.71 8.76 -7.75
N PRO A 46 -7.60 7.78 -7.47
CA PRO A 46 -7.72 7.01 -6.23
C PRO A 46 -6.67 5.90 -6.14
N VAL A 47 -6.17 5.61 -4.93
CA VAL A 47 -5.08 4.65 -4.72
C VAL A 47 -5.31 3.78 -3.47
N PHE A 48 -4.95 2.50 -3.52
CA PHE A 48 -4.85 1.64 -2.34
C PHE A 48 -3.46 1.76 -1.69
N LEU A 49 -3.40 1.55 -0.37
CA LEU A 49 -2.14 1.43 0.38
C LEU A 49 -1.27 0.29 -0.16
N GLY A 50 -1.90 -0.76 -0.68
CA GLY A 50 -1.22 -1.81 -1.41
C GLY A 50 -2.07 -3.03 -1.65
N ARG A 51 -1.41 -4.02 -2.25
CA ARG A 51 -1.96 -5.33 -2.56
C ARG A 51 -0.96 -6.42 -2.16
N ALA A 52 -1.47 -7.55 -1.67
CA ALA A 52 -0.62 -8.63 -1.20
C ALA A 52 -0.06 -9.44 -2.39
N TRP A 53 1.15 -9.11 -2.86
CA TRP A 53 1.78 -9.86 -3.96
C TRP A 53 2.09 -11.32 -3.58
N ARG A 54 2.33 -11.59 -2.30
CA ARG A 54 2.57 -12.93 -1.74
C ARG A 54 1.82 -13.11 -0.41
N PRO A 55 1.56 -14.37 0.03
CA PRO A 55 0.65 -14.67 1.14
C PRO A 55 1.01 -14.10 2.51
N TYR A 56 2.27 -13.72 2.72
CA TYR A 56 2.76 -13.20 3.99
C TYR A 56 3.19 -11.73 3.88
N SER A 57 2.64 -11.01 2.89
CA SER A 57 2.87 -9.58 2.66
C SER A 57 2.76 -8.79 3.96
N ARG A 58 3.73 -7.91 4.22
CA ARG A 58 3.77 -7.08 5.44
C ARG A 58 4.18 -5.65 5.13
N VAL A 59 3.28 -4.72 5.40
CA VAL A 59 3.48 -3.28 5.19
C VAL A 59 2.93 -2.52 6.38
N ILE A 60 3.68 -1.54 6.89
CA ILE A 60 3.30 -0.70 8.03
C ILE A 60 3.41 0.77 7.61
N PHE A 61 2.34 1.53 7.82
CA PHE A 61 2.35 2.99 7.80
C PHE A 61 2.22 3.48 9.25
N TYR A 62 3.27 4.10 9.79
CA TYR A 62 3.33 4.55 11.19
C TYR A 62 3.49 6.06 11.27
N ARG A 63 2.58 6.72 12.00
CA ARG A 63 2.53 8.20 12.10
C ARG A 63 2.55 8.87 10.72
N THR A 64 1.77 8.32 9.80
CA THR A 64 1.68 8.80 8.42
C THR A 64 0.38 9.56 8.22
N TYR A 65 0.48 10.79 7.71
CA TYR A 65 -0.69 11.51 7.22
C TYR A 65 -1.11 10.95 5.86
N MET A 66 -2.40 10.70 5.67
CA MET A 66 -2.97 10.21 4.41
C MET A 66 -4.10 11.14 4.01
N SER A 67 -4.04 11.71 2.81
CA SER A 67 -5.15 12.49 2.26
C SER A 67 -6.26 11.59 1.74
N ASP A 68 -7.35 12.20 1.28
CA ASP A 68 -8.53 11.58 0.67
C ASP A 68 -8.28 10.83 -0.65
N VAL A 69 -7.03 10.79 -1.13
CA VAL A 69 -6.65 9.98 -2.30
C VAL A 69 -6.64 8.49 -2.01
N ILE A 70 -6.54 8.10 -0.74
CA ILE A 70 -6.57 6.69 -0.31
C ILE A 70 -8.01 6.18 -0.37
N VAL A 71 -8.22 5.07 -1.08
CA VAL A 71 -9.51 4.36 -1.09
C VAL A 71 -9.89 3.95 0.34
N PRO A 72 -11.12 4.19 0.83
CA PRO A 72 -11.50 3.91 2.22
C PRO A 72 -11.29 2.45 2.67
N ALA A 73 -11.40 1.49 1.76
CA ALA A 73 -11.10 0.08 2.05
C ALA A 73 -9.61 -0.15 2.42
N GLY A 74 -8.72 0.78 2.04
CA GLY A 74 -7.30 0.81 2.42
C GLY A 74 -6.44 -0.17 1.63
N TRP A 75 -6.82 -1.45 1.57
CA TRP A 75 -6.03 -2.53 0.98
C TRP A 75 -6.84 -3.36 -0.01
N ASP A 76 -6.13 -3.97 -0.96
CA ASP A 76 -6.69 -4.92 -1.93
C ASP A 76 -6.11 -6.32 -1.67
N SER A 77 -6.98 -7.33 -1.62
CA SER A 77 -6.63 -8.72 -1.30
C SER A 77 -6.05 -9.51 -2.47
N TRP A 78 -5.75 -8.87 -3.61
CA TRP A 78 -5.31 -9.51 -4.85
C TRP A 78 -6.28 -10.61 -5.31
N ASN A 79 -7.56 -10.24 -5.46
CA ASN A 79 -8.65 -11.16 -5.84
C ASN A 79 -8.80 -12.41 -4.94
N GLN A 80 -8.18 -12.42 -3.76
CA GLN A 80 -8.42 -13.46 -2.76
C GLN A 80 -9.72 -13.16 -2.01
N PRO A 81 -10.55 -14.17 -1.72
CA PRO A 81 -11.71 -13.98 -0.85
C PRO A 81 -11.25 -13.43 0.50
N THR A 82 -11.90 -12.36 0.94
CA THR A 82 -11.74 -11.80 2.29
C THR A 82 -12.52 -12.61 3.32
#